data_AF-A0A0G1MRX1-F1
#
_entry.id   AF-A0A0G1MRX1-F1
#
_cell.length_a   1.000
_cell.length_b   1.000
_cell.length_c   1.000
_cell.angle_alpha   90.00
_cell.angle_beta   90.00
_cell.angle_gamma   90.00
#
_symmetry.space_group_name_H-M   'P 1'
#
loop_
_entity.id
_entity.type
_entity.pdbx_description
1 polymer ?
#
loop_
_entity_poly.entity_id
_entity_poly.type
_entity_poly.pdbx_seq_one_letter_code
_entity_poly.pdbx_strand_id
1 'polypeptide(L)'
;MKQIKKTVIFFSYTCNNRCVFCINYNKRKIAAPSYTDVKKDILNAKRRGSTYLELIGGEPTIDPNILGLILFAKRMKFETVMMATNGRMFAYKDFTEKILRVGLNSIIFSIHGHTATLHDSLTGVQGSFAQLNQGVKNVQKISKKLHLQVMLGTNTTIVRQNY
;
A
#
# COMPACT_ATOMS: atom_id res chain seq x y z
N MET A 1 10.94 23.08 -10.96
CA MET A 1 10.12 21.94 -10.48
C MET A 1 9.70 22.19 -9.04
N LYS A 2 8.43 21.99 -8.66
CA LYS A 2 7.96 22.14 -7.28
C LYS A 2 8.58 21.01 -6.42
N GLN A 3 9.26 21.36 -5.34
CA GLN A 3 9.90 20.38 -4.45
C GLN A 3 8.82 19.53 -3.75
N ILE A 4 8.91 18.20 -3.85
CA ILE A 4 8.00 17.28 -3.16
C ILE A 4 8.47 17.11 -1.72
N LYS A 5 7.63 17.48 -0.75
CA LYS A 5 7.88 17.21 0.67
C LYS A 5 7.16 15.94 1.07
N LYS A 6 7.90 14.83 1.06
CA LYS A 6 7.42 13.48 1.33
C LYS A 6 7.72 13.05 2.76
N THR A 7 6.71 12.52 3.45
CA THR A 7 6.88 11.77 4.69
C THR A 7 6.43 10.33 4.48
N VAL A 8 7.24 9.39 4.95
CA VAL A 8 6.94 7.97 4.98
C VAL A 8 6.55 7.59 6.40
N ILE A 9 5.41 6.93 6.57
CA ILE A 9 4.96 6.38 7.85
C ILE A 9 5.02 4.86 7.76
N PHE A 10 5.78 4.26 8.67
CA PHE A 10 5.81 2.83 8.86
C PHE A 10 4.62 2.41 9.71
N PHE A 11 3.74 1.61 9.12
CA PHE A 11 2.39 1.40 9.61
C PHE A 11 2.28 0.20 10.58
N SER A 12 2.93 -0.92 10.26
CA SER A 12 2.86 -2.17 11.04
C SER A 12 3.89 -3.17 10.52
N TYR A 13 4.15 -4.24 11.25
CA TYR A 13 4.90 -5.40 10.76
C TYR A 13 4.00 -6.56 10.30
N THR A 14 2.67 -6.47 10.52
CA THR A 14 1.71 -7.52 10.16
C THR A 14 1.52 -7.57 8.64
N CYS A 15 1.64 -8.75 8.04
CA CYS A 15 1.54 -8.93 6.60
C CYS A 15 0.89 -10.29 6.27
N ASN A 16 0.05 -10.31 5.24
CA ASN A 16 -0.60 -11.53 4.73
C ASN A 16 0.26 -12.29 3.70
N ASN A 17 1.41 -11.75 3.27
CA ASN A 17 2.44 -12.47 2.52
C ASN A 17 3.51 -13.08 3.45
N ARG A 18 4.36 -13.96 2.95
CA ARG A 18 5.50 -14.59 3.64
C ARG A 18 6.77 -14.53 2.78
N CYS A 19 7.07 -13.35 2.25
CA CYS A 19 8.12 -13.23 1.22
C CYS A 19 9.48 -13.71 1.75
N VAL A 20 10.17 -14.52 0.94
CA VAL A 20 11.43 -15.19 1.33
C VAL A 20 12.60 -14.21 1.54
N PHE A 21 12.50 -13.00 0.98
CA PHE A 21 13.50 -11.93 1.10
C PHE A 21 13.08 -10.81 2.06
N CYS A 22 11.96 -10.94 2.78
CA CYS A 22 11.43 -9.85 3.58
C CYS A 22 12.32 -9.57 4.79
N ILE A 23 12.95 -8.39 4.82
CA ILE A 23 13.76 -7.91 5.96
C ILE A 23 12.99 -7.83 7.29
N ASN A 24 11.66 -7.75 7.22
CA ASN A 24 10.77 -7.61 8.37
C ASN A 24 10.06 -8.91 8.77
N TYR A 25 10.42 -10.06 8.17
CA TYR A 25 9.73 -11.33 8.41
C TYR A 25 9.64 -11.71 9.90
N ASN A 26 10.76 -11.58 10.62
CA ASN A 26 10.85 -11.94 12.04
C ASN A 26 10.26 -10.89 13.00
N LYS A 27 9.80 -9.74 12.49
CA LYS A 27 9.27 -8.63 13.31
C LYS A 27 7.75 -8.66 13.48
N ARG A 28 7.05 -9.65 12.91
CA ARG A 28 5.57 -9.74 12.90
C ARG A 28 4.92 -9.85 14.28
N LYS A 29 5.68 -10.23 15.31
CA LYS A 29 5.22 -10.28 16.70
C LYS A 29 5.28 -8.92 17.41
N ILE A 30 5.94 -7.93 16.80
CA ILE A 30 5.99 -6.56 17.34
C ILE A 30 4.62 -5.94 17.13
N ALA A 31 4.06 -5.39 18.22
CA ALA A 31 2.76 -4.74 18.19
C ALA A 31 2.75 -3.58 17.18
N ALA A 32 1.64 -3.43 16.45
CA ALA A 32 1.43 -2.29 15.58
C ALA A 32 1.17 -1.02 16.43
N PRO A 33 1.60 0.17 15.95
CA PRO A 33 1.15 1.44 16.51
C PRO A 33 -0.37 1.52 16.58
N SER A 34 -0.89 2.20 17.59
CA SER A 34 -2.34 2.43 17.70
C SER A 34 -2.84 3.34 16.58
N TYR A 35 -4.12 3.25 16.24
CA TYR A 35 -4.77 4.17 15.29
C TYR A 35 -4.53 5.65 15.66
N THR A 36 -4.55 5.97 16.95
CA THR A 36 -4.33 7.32 17.45
C THR A 36 -2.88 7.79 17.22
N ASP A 37 -1.90 6.90 17.39
CA ASP A 37 -0.50 7.26 17.20
C ASP A 37 -0.18 7.49 15.73
N VAL A 38 -0.70 6.66 14.82
CA VAL A 38 -0.56 6.89 13.38
C VAL A 38 -1.19 8.22 12.97
N LYS A 39 -2.36 8.59 13.54
CA LYS A 39 -2.96 9.91 13.29
C LYS A 39 -2.08 11.06 13.79
N LYS A 40 -1.46 10.93 14.96
CA LYS A 40 -0.50 11.92 15.47
C LYS A 40 0.68 12.08 14.49
N ASP A 41 1.20 10.99 13.96
CA ASP A 41 2.29 11.02 12.98
C ASP A 41 1.89 11.70 11.67
N ILE A 42 0.69 11.42 11.16
CA ILE A 42 0.12 12.11 9.99
C ILE A 42 -0.01 13.62 10.25
N LEU A 43 -0.50 14.00 11.42
CA LEU A 43 -0.65 15.41 11.79
C LEU A 43 0.71 16.11 11.90
N ASN A 44 1.69 15.47 12.52
CA ASN A 44 3.05 15.97 12.64
C ASN A 44 3.73 16.11 11.27
N ALA A 45 3.53 15.13 10.38
CA ALA A 45 3.99 15.21 9.00
C ALA A 45 3.41 16.42 8.27
N LYS A 46 2.11 16.71 8.46
CA LYS A 46 1.47 17.88 7.88
C LYS A 46 1.99 19.20 8.46
N ARG A 47 2.21 19.27 9.78
CA ARG A 47 2.81 20.44 10.46
C ARG A 47 4.20 20.77 9.94
N ARG A 48 4.99 19.76 9.56
CA ARG A 48 6.29 19.93 8.89
C ARG A 48 6.20 20.35 7.41
N GLY A 49 4.99 20.58 6.89
CA GLY A 49 4.76 21.00 5.52
C GLY A 49 4.77 19.87 4.49
N SER A 50 4.61 18.61 4.91
CA SER A 50 4.51 17.50 3.95
C SER A 50 3.25 17.62 3.09
N THR A 51 3.41 17.40 1.79
CA THR A 51 2.31 17.35 0.81
C THR A 51 2.09 15.94 0.27
N TYR A 52 3.07 15.06 0.45
CA TYR A 52 3.06 13.67 0.03
C TYR A 52 3.19 12.77 1.26
N LEU A 53 2.20 11.93 1.49
CA LEU A 53 2.22 10.91 2.53
C LEU A 53 2.38 9.53 1.89
N GLU A 54 3.33 8.74 2.35
CA GLU A 54 3.46 7.34 1.97
C GLU A 54 3.20 6.44 3.18
N LEU A 55 2.28 5.48 3.02
CA LEU A 55 2.02 4.42 3.99
C LEU A 55 2.73 3.14 3.55
N ILE A 56 3.69 2.68 4.35
CA ILE A 56 4.44 1.43 4.14
C ILE A 56 4.36 0.55 5.39
N GLY A 57 4.90 -0.67 5.35
CA GLY A 57 4.97 -1.54 6.50
C GLY A 57 4.97 -3.00 6.09
N GLY A 58 4.30 -3.84 6.87
CA GLY A 58 3.87 -5.18 6.47
C GLY A 58 2.91 -5.10 5.30
N GLU A 59 1.60 -5.28 5.53
CA GLU A 59 0.59 -5.00 4.51
C GLU A 59 -0.43 -3.98 5.05
N PRO A 60 -0.41 -2.71 4.60
CA PRO A 60 -1.34 -1.71 5.10
C PRO A 60 -2.81 -2.04 4.85
N THR A 61 -3.13 -2.75 3.75
CA THR A 61 -4.52 -2.99 3.34
C THR A 61 -5.30 -3.98 4.22
N ILE A 62 -4.61 -4.77 5.06
CA ILE A 62 -5.27 -5.69 5.99
C ILE A 62 -5.59 -5.05 7.34
N ASP A 63 -5.19 -3.80 7.55
CA ASP A 63 -5.52 -3.09 8.78
C ASP A 63 -6.96 -2.58 8.77
N PRO A 64 -7.76 -2.85 9.81
CA PRO A 64 -9.16 -2.45 9.85
C PRO A 64 -9.37 -0.93 9.82
N ASN A 65 -8.36 -0.14 10.21
CA ASN A 65 -8.43 1.32 10.28
C ASN A 65 -7.92 2.01 9.01
N ILE A 66 -7.42 1.27 8.00
CA ILE A 66 -6.73 1.85 6.85
C ILE A 66 -7.57 2.89 6.09
N LEU A 67 -8.87 2.62 5.90
CA LEU A 67 -9.79 3.55 5.25
C LEU A 67 -9.92 4.86 6.03
N GLY A 68 -10.00 4.78 7.36
CA GLY A 68 -10.10 5.93 8.24
C GLY A 68 -8.83 6.78 8.26
N LEU A 69 -7.66 6.15 8.16
CA LEU A 69 -6.37 6.84 8.10
C LEU A 69 -6.17 7.59 6.78
N ILE A 70 -6.53 6.97 5.65
CA ILE A 70 -6.47 7.62 4.34
C ILE A 70 -7.43 8.81 4.30
N LEU A 71 -8.67 8.63 4.77
CA LEU A 71 -9.64 9.71 4.88
C LEU A 71 -9.11 10.87 5.74
N PHE A 72 -8.49 10.54 6.88
CA PHE A 72 -7.88 11.52 7.77
C PHE A 72 -6.74 12.30 7.07
N ALA A 73 -5.84 11.60 6.38
CA ALA A 73 -4.78 12.25 5.60
C ALA A 73 -5.35 13.19 4.52
N LYS A 74 -6.41 12.80 3.81
CA LYS A 74 -7.06 13.69 2.83
C LYS A 74 -7.72 14.91 3.49
N ARG A 75 -8.33 14.74 4.67
CA ARG A 75 -8.85 15.88 5.47
C ARG A 75 -7.74 16.84 5.91
N MET A 76 -6.55 16.32 6.21
CA MET A 76 -5.33 17.11 6.49
C MET A 76 -4.71 17.74 5.23
N LYS A 77 -5.38 17.66 4.07
CA LYS A 77 -4.96 18.30 2.82
C LYS A 77 -3.60 17.79 2.31
N PHE A 78 -3.34 16.49 2.43
CA PHE A 78 -2.27 15.86 1.65
C PHE A 78 -2.68 15.81 0.17
N GLU A 79 -1.79 16.32 -0.70
CA GLU A 79 -1.98 16.30 -2.15
C GLU A 79 -1.92 14.85 -2.64
N THR A 80 -0.87 14.12 -2.23
CA THR A 80 -0.70 12.69 -2.51
C THR A 80 -0.78 11.87 -1.23
N VAL A 81 -1.62 10.83 -1.24
CA VAL A 81 -1.62 9.75 -0.26
C VAL A 81 -1.31 8.49 -1.04
N MET A 82 -0.10 7.97 -0.80
CA MET A 82 0.46 6.81 -1.47
C MET A 82 0.52 5.61 -0.54
N MET A 83 0.36 4.43 -1.11
CA MET A 83 0.53 3.16 -0.42
C MET A 83 1.41 2.21 -1.22
N ALA A 84 2.42 1.65 -0.55
CA ALA A 84 3.10 0.45 -1.04
C ALA A 84 2.35 -0.79 -0.51
N THR A 85 2.02 -1.72 -1.40
CA THR A 85 1.15 -2.86 -1.09
C THR A 85 1.48 -4.07 -1.96
N ASN A 86 1.26 -5.26 -1.43
CA ASN A 86 1.25 -6.48 -2.25
C ASN A 86 0.03 -6.60 -3.18
N GLY A 87 -0.95 -5.70 -3.05
CA GLY A 87 -2.06 -5.56 -3.99
C GLY A 87 -3.20 -6.56 -3.81
N ARG A 88 -3.07 -7.56 -2.94
CA ARG A 88 -4.04 -8.68 -2.85
C ARG A 88 -5.43 -8.24 -2.43
N MET A 89 -5.54 -7.30 -1.48
CA MET A 89 -6.84 -6.77 -1.04
C MET A 89 -7.59 -6.02 -2.15
N PHE A 90 -6.88 -5.50 -3.16
CA PHE A 90 -7.51 -4.85 -4.30
C PHE A 90 -8.23 -5.85 -5.22
N ALA A 91 -8.00 -7.16 -5.09
CA ALA A 91 -8.79 -8.18 -5.80
C ALA A 91 -10.28 -8.11 -5.42
N TYR A 92 -10.60 -7.60 -4.22
CA TYR A 92 -11.97 -7.35 -3.77
C TYR A 92 -12.45 -5.97 -4.23
N LYS A 93 -13.49 -5.96 -5.07
CA LYS A 93 -14.02 -4.72 -5.68
C LYS A 93 -14.51 -3.73 -4.63
N ASP A 94 -15.23 -4.19 -3.62
CA ASP A 94 -15.79 -3.35 -2.56
C ASP A 94 -14.69 -2.63 -1.77
N PHE A 95 -13.62 -3.34 -1.44
CA PHE A 95 -12.45 -2.74 -0.78
C PHE A 95 -11.80 -1.69 -1.69
N THR A 96 -11.58 -2.03 -2.95
CA THR A 96 -10.98 -1.13 -3.94
C THR A 96 -11.80 0.15 -4.11
N GLU A 97 -13.12 0.03 -4.25
CA GLU A 97 -13.99 1.18 -4.38
C GLU A 97 -13.97 2.05 -3.11
N LYS A 98 -14.07 1.43 -1.93
CA LYS A 98 -14.01 2.17 -0.65
C LYS A 98 -12.69 2.92 -0.48
N ILE A 99 -11.55 2.26 -0.72
CA ILE A 99 -10.23 2.86 -0.49
C ILE A 99 -9.91 4.00 -1.47
N LEU A 100 -10.36 3.89 -2.72
CA LEU A 100 -10.23 4.97 -3.71
C LEU A 100 -11.15 6.14 -3.36
N ARG A 101 -12.39 5.89 -2.91
CA ARG A 101 -13.34 6.94 -2.51
C ARG A 101 -12.88 7.74 -1.30
N VAL A 102 -12.21 7.12 -0.32
CA VAL A 102 -11.63 7.86 0.80
C VAL A 102 -10.38 8.66 0.41
N GLY A 103 -9.87 8.43 -0.81
CA GLY A 103 -8.93 9.32 -1.49
C GLY A 103 -7.50 8.82 -1.58
N LEU A 104 -7.26 7.50 -1.53
CA LEU A 104 -5.99 6.93 -1.96
C LEU A 104 -5.80 7.24 -3.46
N ASN A 105 -4.72 7.93 -3.81
CA ASN A 105 -4.50 8.43 -5.16
C ASN A 105 -3.12 8.12 -5.74
N SER A 106 -2.29 7.35 -5.02
CA SER A 106 -1.07 6.77 -5.55
C SER A 106 -0.86 5.38 -4.95
N ILE A 107 -0.49 4.41 -5.79
CA ILE A 107 -0.32 3.02 -5.37
C ILE A 107 0.95 2.48 -6.01
N ILE A 108 1.83 1.91 -5.18
CA ILE A 108 2.96 1.11 -5.64
C ILE A 108 2.66 -0.36 -5.34
N PHE A 109 2.48 -1.14 -6.40
CA PHE A 109 2.30 -2.58 -6.30
C PHE A 109 3.64 -3.31 -6.24
N SER A 110 3.81 -4.14 -5.22
CA SER A 110 4.98 -5.00 -5.10
C SER A 110 4.86 -6.25 -5.98
N ILE A 111 5.63 -6.26 -7.07
CA ILE A 111 5.63 -7.33 -8.07
C ILE A 111 7.01 -7.98 -8.09
N HIS A 112 7.10 -9.24 -7.68
CA HIS A 112 8.39 -9.91 -7.48
C HIS A 112 8.72 -11.00 -8.50
N GLY A 113 7.78 -11.37 -9.37
CA GLY A 113 8.00 -12.35 -10.43
C GLY A 113 7.09 -12.05 -11.61
N HIS A 114 7.55 -12.40 -12.82
CA HIS A 114 6.80 -12.20 -14.07
C HIS A 114 5.84 -13.35 -14.38
N THR A 115 5.88 -14.45 -13.61
CA THR A 115 4.92 -15.57 -13.68
C THR A 115 4.27 -15.80 -12.33
N ALA A 116 3.11 -16.48 -12.34
CA ALA A 116 2.41 -16.88 -11.12
C ALA A 116 3.31 -17.73 -10.22
N THR A 117 3.93 -18.79 -10.78
CA THR A 117 4.82 -19.69 -10.04
C THR A 117 5.95 -18.94 -9.35
N LEU A 118 6.64 -18.05 -10.07
CA LEU A 118 7.79 -17.30 -9.53
C LEU A 118 7.35 -16.29 -8.46
N HIS A 119 6.29 -15.54 -8.73
CA HIS A 119 5.82 -14.53 -7.78
C HIS A 119 5.27 -15.17 -6.50
N ASP A 120 4.49 -16.24 -6.63
CA ASP A 120 3.91 -16.96 -5.50
C ASP A 120 5.01 -17.62 -4.65
N SER A 121 6.03 -18.22 -5.28
CA SER A 121 7.18 -18.80 -4.56
C SER A 121 7.97 -17.74 -3.78
N LEU A 122 8.16 -16.56 -4.38
CA LEU A 122 8.88 -15.45 -3.77
C LEU A 122 8.11 -14.77 -2.64
N THR A 123 6.79 -14.66 -2.77
CA THR A 123 5.90 -14.09 -1.74
C THR A 123 5.48 -15.10 -0.68
N GLY A 124 5.75 -16.38 -0.88
CA GLY A 124 5.40 -17.46 0.03
C GLY A 124 3.90 -17.69 0.18
N VAL A 125 3.10 -17.31 -0.82
CA VAL A 125 1.64 -17.45 -0.81
C VAL A 125 1.14 -17.81 -2.21
N GLN A 126 0.50 -18.97 -2.33
CA GLN A 126 -0.17 -19.40 -3.55
C GLN A 126 -1.35 -18.48 -3.91
N GLY A 127 -1.49 -18.14 -5.19
CA GLY A 127 -2.52 -17.27 -5.73
C GLY A 127 -2.27 -15.78 -5.50
N SER A 128 -1.15 -15.38 -4.90
CA SER A 128 -0.85 -13.97 -4.62
C SER A 128 -0.68 -13.17 -5.92
N PHE A 129 -0.07 -13.75 -6.96
CA PHE A 129 0.04 -13.13 -8.28
C PHE A 129 -1.32 -12.94 -8.96
N ALA A 130 -2.21 -13.93 -8.87
CA ALA A 130 -3.55 -13.84 -9.43
C ALA A 130 -4.37 -12.73 -8.76
N GLN A 131 -4.31 -12.64 -7.42
CA GLN A 131 -4.96 -11.59 -6.65
C GLN A 131 -4.39 -10.21 -6.95
N LEU A 132 -3.06 -10.07 -7.01
CA LEU A 132 -2.38 -8.84 -7.42
C LEU A 132 -2.87 -8.35 -8.79
N ASN A 133 -2.84 -9.22 -9.81
CA ASN A 133 -3.28 -8.87 -11.16
C ASN A 133 -4.76 -8.48 -11.21
N GLN A 134 -5.61 -9.19 -10.48
CA GLN A 134 -7.02 -8.82 -10.37
C GLN A 134 -7.19 -7.48 -9.65
N GLY A 135 -6.35 -7.19 -8.66
CA GLY A 135 -6.31 -5.93 -7.95
C GLY A 135 -5.95 -4.75 -8.83
N VAL A 136 -4.90 -4.87 -9.64
CA VAL A 136 -4.51 -3.85 -10.63
C VAL A 136 -5.67 -3.57 -11.60
N LYS A 137 -6.30 -4.61 -12.13
CA LYS A 137 -7.48 -4.47 -13.03
C LYS A 137 -8.64 -3.76 -12.35
N ASN A 138 -8.95 -4.10 -11.10
CA ASN A 138 -10.01 -3.46 -10.33
C ASN A 138 -9.72 -1.98 -10.11
N VAL A 139 -8.49 -1.63 -9.72
CA VAL A 139 -8.09 -0.22 -9.53
C VAL A 139 -8.26 0.57 -10.81
N GLN A 140 -7.77 0.07 -11.95
CA GLN A 140 -7.91 0.73 -13.25
C GLN A 140 -9.37 0.92 -13.66
N LYS A 141 -10.21 -0.12 -13.50
CA LYS A 141 -11.62 -0.07 -13.89
C LYS A 141 -12.41 0.88 -13.00
N ILE A 142 -12.19 0.82 -11.69
CA ILE A 142 -12.93 1.61 -10.70
C ILE A 142 -12.47 3.07 -10.72
N SER A 143 -11.17 3.35 -10.81
CA SER A 143 -10.69 4.73 -10.92
C SER A 143 -11.26 5.43 -12.16
N LYS A 144 -11.29 4.74 -13.31
CA LYS A 144 -11.95 5.25 -14.53
C LYS A 144 -13.45 5.47 -14.33
N LYS A 145 -14.17 4.48 -13.77
CA LYS A 145 -15.61 4.59 -13.49
C LYS A 145 -15.94 5.80 -12.58
N LEU A 146 -15.08 6.07 -11.60
CA LEU A 146 -15.25 7.15 -10.63
C LEU A 146 -14.61 8.47 -11.04
N HIS A 147 -14.00 8.55 -12.23
CA HIS A 147 -13.24 9.72 -12.69
C HIS A 147 -12.14 10.18 -11.72
N LEU A 148 -11.50 9.23 -11.03
CA LEU A 148 -10.43 9.49 -10.07
C LEU A 148 -9.07 9.38 -10.75
N GLN A 149 -8.22 10.39 -10.53
CA GLN A 149 -6.81 10.31 -10.89
C GLN A 149 -6.06 9.48 -9.85
N VAL A 150 -5.55 8.32 -10.26
CA VAL A 150 -4.78 7.41 -9.42
C VAL A 150 -3.47 7.10 -10.13
N MET A 151 -2.35 7.47 -9.52
CA MET A 151 -1.02 7.13 -10.02
C MET A 151 -0.70 5.68 -9.66
N LEU A 152 -0.34 4.87 -10.65
CA LEU A 152 0.08 3.49 -10.46
C LEU A 152 1.57 3.37 -10.71
N GLY A 153 2.26 2.69 -9.80
CA GLY A 153 3.66 2.31 -9.94
C GLY A 153 3.87 0.89 -9.45
N THR A 154 5.08 0.39 -9.65
CA THR A 154 5.49 -0.94 -9.19
C THR A 154 6.84 -0.86 -8.51
N ASN A 155 7.09 -1.77 -7.58
CA ASN A 155 8.44 -2.03 -7.08
C ASN A 155 8.74 -3.53 -7.13
N THR A 156 10.03 -3.85 -7.22
CA THR A 156 10.51 -5.22 -7.31
C THR A 156 11.78 -5.33 -6.50
N THR A 157 11.78 -6.19 -5.49
CA THR A 157 13.02 -6.65 -4.86
C THR A 157 13.67 -7.67 -5.79
N ILE A 158 14.89 -7.36 -6.22
CA ILE A 158 15.70 -8.23 -7.08
C ILE A 158 16.48 -9.22 -6.21
N VAL A 159 16.36 -10.51 -6.53
CA VAL A 159 16.99 -11.66 -5.87
C VAL A 159 17.37 -12.69 -6.92
N ARG A 160 18.23 -13.66 -6.58
CA ARG A 160 18.77 -14.66 -7.53
C ARG A 160 17.71 -15.36 -8.38
N GLN A 161 16.50 -15.53 -7.87
CA GLN A 161 15.42 -16.21 -8.56
C GLN A 161 14.71 -15.36 -9.62
N ASN A 162 14.94 -14.03 -9.70
CA ASN A 162 14.18 -13.13 -10.56
C ASN A 162 14.99 -12.10 -11.37
N TYR A 163 16.31 -12.30 -11.55
CA TYR A 163 17.13 -11.59 -12.52
C TYR A 163 17.85 -12.55 -13.47
#